data_AF-A0A970MBK0-F1
#
_entry.id   AF-A0A970MBK0-F1
#
_cell.length_a   1.000
_cell.length_b   1.000
_cell.length_c   1.000
_cell.angle_alpha   90.00
_cell.angle_beta   90.00
_cell.angle_gamma   90.00
#
_symmetry.space_group_name_H-M   'P 1'
#
loop_
_entity.id
_entity.type
_entity.pdbx_description
1 polymer ?
#
loop_
_entity_poly.entity_id
_entity_poly.type
_entity_poly.pdbx_seq_one_letter_code
_entity_poly.pdbx_strand_id
1 'polypeptide(L)'
;MLCKDAQRIFCLTAGLLGVVLIGLGVFLLATSFPLGIITIGTIISGIILLVICGLTKCARFHCLACLLLLLIGLFLIISGILTLILIFDLVIGLILISLGIIALILTVICLVFRLCCNVGIKGGPPYLK
;
A
#
# COMPACT_ATOMS: atom_id res chain seq x y z
N MET A 1 22.89 2.43 -10.05
CA MET A 1 22.01 3.58 -10.37
C MET A 1 20.53 3.18 -10.51
N LEU A 2 20.17 2.05 -11.14
CA LEU A 2 18.77 1.61 -11.32
C LEU A 2 17.85 1.59 -10.07
N CYS A 3 18.34 1.21 -8.87
CA CYS A 3 17.47 1.10 -7.69
C CYS A 3 16.85 2.45 -7.26
N LYS A 4 17.49 3.60 -7.55
CA LYS A 4 17.02 4.92 -7.11
C LYS A 4 15.81 5.42 -7.91
N ASP A 5 15.80 5.19 -9.22
CA ASP A 5 14.71 5.62 -10.09
C ASP A 5 13.46 4.76 -9.90
N ALA A 6 13.63 3.45 -9.80
CA ALA A 6 12.54 2.51 -9.48
C ALA A 6 11.89 2.82 -8.12
N GLN A 7 12.70 3.17 -7.12
CA GLN A 7 12.23 3.57 -5.80
C GLN A 7 11.37 4.84 -5.84
N ARG A 8 11.75 5.83 -6.65
CA ARG A 8 10.98 7.06 -6.78
C ARG A 8 9.61 6.80 -7.40
N ILE A 9 9.56 5.98 -8.44
CA ILE A 9 8.30 5.59 -9.11
C ILE A 9 7.42 4.82 -8.12
N PHE A 10 7.99 3.87 -7.39
CA PHE A 10 7.25 3.08 -6.40
C PHE A 10 6.64 3.94 -5.29
N CYS A 11 7.40 4.90 -4.77
CA CYS A 11 6.94 5.87 -3.78
C CYS A 11 5.78 6.72 -4.32
N LEU A 12 5.84 7.10 -5.60
CA LEU A 12 4.79 7.87 -6.27
C LEU A 12 3.52 7.02 -6.44
N THR A 13 3.64 5.76 -6.86
CA THR A 13 2.52 4.83 -6.98
C THR A 13 1.88 4.52 -5.62
N ALA A 14 2.68 4.32 -4.57
CA ALA A 14 2.18 4.12 -3.22
C ALA A 14 1.47 5.36 -2.66
N GLY A 15 2.01 6.55 -2.94
CA GLY A 15 1.35 7.82 -2.61
C GLY A 15 0.02 7.99 -3.34
N LEU A 16 -0.03 7.67 -4.63
CA LEU A 16 -1.26 7.68 -5.42
C LEU A 16 -2.30 6.71 -4.85
N LEU A 17 -1.88 5.49 -4.49
CA LEU A 17 -2.74 4.53 -3.80
C LEU A 17 -3.32 5.12 -2.51
N GLY A 18 -2.51 5.81 -1.72
CA GLY A 18 -2.94 6.52 -0.51
C GLY A 18 -4.01 7.57 -0.76
N VAL A 19 -3.88 8.37 -1.83
CA VAL A 19 -4.91 9.35 -2.23
C VAL A 19 -6.21 8.64 -2.61
N VAL A 20 -6.12 7.54 -3.37
CA VAL A 20 -7.31 6.74 -3.74
C VAL A 20 -7.98 6.14 -2.51
N LEU A 21 -7.20 5.64 -1.53
CA LEU A 21 -7.71 5.15 -0.24
C LEU A 21 -8.50 6.22 0.52
N ILE A 22 -8.00 7.46 0.58
CA ILE A 22 -8.71 8.57 1.22
C ILE A 22 -10.00 8.89 0.46
N GLY A 23 -9.93 8.98 -0.88
CA GLY A 23 -11.10 9.24 -1.71
C GLY A 23 -12.19 8.17 -1.54
N LEU A 24 -11.79 6.90 -1.49
CA LEU A 24 -12.69 5.79 -1.23
C LEU A 24 -13.29 5.86 0.17
N GLY A 25 -12.49 6.21 1.18
CA GLY A 25 -12.96 6.40 2.55
C GLY A 25 -14.01 7.50 2.67
N VAL A 26 -13.79 8.65 2.01
CA VAL A 26 -14.77 9.74 1.95
C VAL A 26 -16.03 9.33 1.18
N PHE A 27 -15.89 8.59 0.08
CA PHE A 27 -17.02 8.06 -0.67
C PHE A 27 -17.90 7.16 0.19
N LEU A 28 -17.29 6.21 0.90
CA LEU A 28 -17.99 5.32 1.83
C LEU A 28 -18.70 6.11 2.94
N LEU A 29 -18.07 7.18 3.45
CA LEU A 29 -18.66 8.06 4.45
C LEU A 29 -19.91 8.78 3.92
N ALA A 30 -19.87 9.27 2.67
CA ALA A 30 -20.99 9.94 2.02
C ALA A 30 -22.15 8.96 1.74
N THR A 31 -21.85 7.70 1.43
CA THR A 31 -22.87 6.65 1.24
C THR A 31 -23.48 6.14 2.54
N SER A 32 -23.14 6.72 3.70
CA SER A 32 -23.63 6.33 5.03
C SER A 32 -23.44 4.83 5.33
N PHE A 33 -22.28 4.28 4.92
CA PHE A 33 -22.01 2.86 5.11
C PHE A 33 -22.07 2.49 6.61
N PRO A 34 -22.82 1.44 7.00
CA PRO A 34 -23.01 1.09 8.42
C PRO A 34 -21.73 0.59 9.09
N LEU A 35 -20.68 0.29 8.31
CA LEU A 35 -19.38 -0.16 8.80
C LEU A 35 -18.44 1.02 9.05
N GLY A 36 -18.79 1.85 10.04
CA GLY A 36 -18.01 3.03 10.45
C GLY A 36 -16.53 2.73 10.77
N ILE A 37 -16.25 1.52 11.26
CA ILE A 37 -14.89 1.07 11.60
C ILE A 37 -14.04 0.94 10.33
N ILE A 38 -14.62 0.45 9.23
CA ILE A 38 -13.91 0.26 7.96
C ILE A 38 -13.59 1.61 7.32
N THR A 39 -14.57 2.52 7.27
CA THR A 39 -14.38 3.89 6.76
C THR A 39 -13.26 4.62 7.49
N ILE A 40 -13.32 4.65 8.83
CA ILE A 40 -12.29 5.30 9.64
C ILE A 40 -10.92 4.64 9.41
N GLY A 41 -10.88 3.31 9.36
CA GLY A 41 -9.65 2.56 9.08
C GLY A 41 -9.04 2.89 7.71
N THR A 42 -9.84 2.94 6.64
CA THR A 42 -9.37 3.27 5.28
C THR A 42 -8.82 4.70 5.20
N ILE A 43 -9.48 5.67 5.84
CA ILE A 43 -9.04 7.08 5.85
C ILE A 43 -7.73 7.22 6.62
N ILE A 44 -7.67 6.70 7.86
CA ILE A 44 -6.47 6.80 8.70
C ILE A 44 -5.28 6.11 8.02
N SER A 45 -5.51 4.92 7.47
CA SER A 45 -4.51 4.18 6.70
C SER A 45 -3.96 4.99 5.52
N GLY A 46 -4.84 5.59 4.72
CA GLY A 46 -4.44 6.42 3.57
C GLY A 46 -3.62 7.64 3.98
N ILE A 47 -4.05 8.34 5.04
CA ILE A 47 -3.34 9.50 5.57
C ILE A 47 -1.95 9.10 6.06
N ILE A 48 -1.83 8.03 6.86
CA ILE A 48 -0.54 7.55 7.37
C ILE A 48 0.41 7.22 6.21
N LEU A 49 -0.09 6.54 5.17
CA LEU A 49 0.71 6.20 3.99
C LEU A 49 1.22 7.45 3.26
N LEU A 50 0.37 8.46 3.09
CA LEU A 50 0.72 9.75 2.48
C LEU A 50 1.73 10.54 3.30
N VAL A 51 1.53 10.63 4.62
CA VAL A 51 2.44 11.32 5.55
C VAL A 51 3.82 10.68 5.50
N ILE A 52 3.90 9.35 5.52
CA ILE A 52 5.18 8.63 5.42
C ILE A 52 5.82 8.82 4.04
N CYS A 53 5.05 8.79 2.95
CA CYS A 53 5.62 9.05 1.62
C CYS A 53 6.06 10.51 1.42
N GLY A 54 5.36 11.47 2.04
CA GLY A 54 5.58 12.91 1.86
C GLY A 54 6.65 13.50 2.78
N LEU A 55 6.66 13.17 4.07
CA LEU A 55 7.62 13.72 5.04
C LEU A 55 8.97 13.01 4.99
N THR A 56 8.97 11.69 4.87
CA THR A 56 10.21 10.93 4.81
C THR A 56 10.69 10.94 3.37
N LYS A 57 11.69 11.80 3.05
CA LYS A 57 12.50 11.66 1.83
C LYS A 57 12.75 10.17 1.61
N CYS A 58 12.16 9.61 0.54
CA CYS A 58 11.81 8.19 0.38
C CYS A 58 13.00 7.18 0.51
N ALA A 59 14.20 7.65 0.81
CA ALA A 59 15.46 6.94 0.94
C ALA A 59 15.68 6.20 2.28
N ARG A 60 15.02 6.56 3.40
CA ARG A 60 15.39 5.99 4.73
C ARG A 60 14.50 4.87 5.29
N PHE A 61 13.22 4.79 4.94
CA PHE A 61 12.26 3.88 5.60
C PHE A 61 11.47 2.98 4.63
N HIS A 62 12.17 2.37 3.68
CA HIS A 62 11.56 1.48 2.69
C HIS A 62 10.87 0.26 3.32
N CYS A 63 11.46 -0.31 4.37
CA CYS A 63 10.91 -1.49 5.04
C CYS A 63 9.59 -1.18 5.76
N LEU A 64 9.47 0.01 6.35
CA LEU A 64 8.28 0.43 7.08
C LEU A 64 7.13 0.71 6.11
N ALA A 65 7.42 1.36 4.96
CA ALA A 65 6.43 1.57 3.91
C ALA A 65 5.93 0.25 3.30
N CYS A 66 6.83 -0.71 3.06
CA CYS A 66 6.48 -2.05 2.56
C CYS A 66 5.58 -2.82 3.54
N LEU A 67 5.97 -2.83 4.83
CA LEU A 67 5.21 -3.47 5.90
C LEU A 67 3.84 -2.81 6.07
N LEU A 68 3.77 -1.48 5.95
CA LEU A 68 2.52 -0.76 6.01
C LEU A 68 1.63 -1.10 4.81
N LEU A 69 2.16 -1.11 3.59
CA LEU A 69 1.44 -1.54 2.38
C LEU A 69 0.87 -2.96 2.52
N LEU A 70 1.63 -3.89 3.10
CA LEU A 70 1.15 -5.24 3.44
C LEU A 70 -0.04 -5.17 4.39
N LEU A 71 0.09 -4.40 5.49
CA LEU A 71 -0.94 -4.28 6.51
C LEU A 71 -2.23 -3.66 5.94
N ILE A 72 -2.09 -2.64 5.10
CA ILE A 72 -3.20 -1.97 4.42
C ILE A 72 -3.86 -2.92 3.41
N GLY A 73 -3.07 -3.64 2.61
CA GLY A 73 -3.59 -4.61 1.65
C GLY A 73 -4.39 -5.72 2.35
N LEU A 74 -3.87 -6.24 3.45
CA LEU A 74 -4.57 -7.25 4.25
C LEU A 74 -5.85 -6.69 4.86
N PHE A 75 -5.81 -5.47 5.41
CA PHE A 75 -6.98 -4.78 5.94
C PHE A 75 -8.06 -4.57 4.88
N LEU A 76 -7.69 -4.17 3.65
CA LEU A 76 -8.62 -3.97 2.53
C LEU A 76 -9.26 -5.28 2.08
N ILE A 77 -8.50 -6.38 1.99
CA ILE A 77 -9.06 -7.68 1.61
C ILE A 77 -10.05 -8.18 2.66
N ILE A 78 -9.65 -8.16 3.94
CA ILE A 78 -10.53 -8.59 5.05
C ILE A 78 -11.78 -7.72 5.07
N SER A 79 -11.63 -6.39 4.95
CA SER A 79 -12.75 -5.46 4.90
C SER A 79 -13.66 -5.73 3.70
N GLY A 80 -13.10 -5.95 2.50
CA GLY A 80 -13.86 -6.24 1.30
C GLY A 80 -14.68 -7.53 1.41
N ILE A 81 -14.09 -8.60 1.95
CA ILE A 81 -14.81 -9.86 2.24
C ILE A 81 -15.92 -9.62 3.25
N LEU A 82 -15.63 -8.87 4.33
CA LEU A 82 -16.61 -8.57 5.37
C LEU A 82 -17.79 -7.75 4.81
N THR A 83 -17.50 -6.81 3.90
CA THR A 83 -18.51 -6.00 3.20
C THR A 83 -19.41 -6.87 2.32
N LEU A 84 -18.83 -7.85 1.62
CA LEU A 84 -19.55 -8.80 0.79
C LEU A 84 -20.54 -9.66 1.60
N ILE A 85 -20.14 -10.07 2.81
CA ILE A 85 -20.93 -10.98 3.65
C ILE A 85 -22.02 -10.23 4.42
N LEU A 86 -21.73 -9.04 4.96
CA LEU A 86 -22.68 -8.31 5.82
C LEU A 86 -23.72 -7.51 5.05
N ILE A 87 -23.30 -6.83 3.98
CA ILE A 87 -24.12 -5.84 3.27
C ILE A 87 -24.58 -6.38 1.91
N PHE A 88 -23.97 -7.49 1.45
CA PHE A 88 -24.20 -8.05 0.10
C PHE A 88 -23.94 -7.04 -1.02
N ASP A 89 -23.13 -6.00 -0.76
CA ASP A 89 -22.73 -5.03 -1.75
C ASP A 89 -21.52 -5.54 -2.53
N LEU A 90 -21.81 -6.18 -3.67
CA LEU A 90 -20.81 -6.79 -4.53
C LEU A 90 -19.87 -5.74 -5.12
N VAL A 91 -20.38 -4.56 -5.47
CA VAL A 91 -19.60 -3.54 -6.19
C VAL A 91 -18.52 -2.97 -5.27
N ILE A 92 -18.89 -2.55 -4.06
CA ILE A 92 -17.97 -1.95 -3.10
C ILE A 92 -16.97 -2.98 -2.59
N GLY A 93 -17.44 -4.20 -2.29
CA GLY A 93 -16.57 -5.31 -1.91
C GLY A 93 -15.51 -5.61 -2.98
N LEU A 94 -15.90 -5.65 -4.26
CA LEU A 94 -14.97 -5.93 -5.35
C LEU A 94 -13.93 -4.82 -5.55
N ILE A 95 -14.32 -3.55 -5.35
CA ILE A 95 -13.39 -2.41 -5.41
C ILE A 95 -12.35 -2.51 -4.28
N LEU A 96 -12.79 -2.80 -3.05
CA LEU A 96 -11.89 -2.96 -1.90
C LEU A 96 -10.91 -4.11 -2.10
N ILE A 97 -11.40 -5.26 -2.58
CA ILE A 97 -10.57 -6.44 -2.88
C ILE A 97 -9.56 -6.10 -4.00
N SER A 98 -10.01 -5.44 -5.06
CA SER A 98 -9.15 -5.06 -6.19
C SER A 98 -8.02 -4.14 -5.75
N LEU A 99 -8.31 -3.11 -4.94
CA LEU A 99 -7.28 -2.25 -4.36
C LEU A 99 -6.33 -3.04 -3.44
N GLY A 100 -6.87 -3.96 -2.64
CA GLY A 100 -6.07 -4.84 -1.77
C GLY A 100 -5.09 -5.71 -2.55
N ILE A 101 -5.51 -6.28 -3.67
CA ILE A 101 -4.65 -7.06 -4.57
C ILE A 101 -3.54 -6.17 -5.16
N ILE A 102 -3.89 -4.97 -5.64
CA ILE A 102 -2.89 -4.02 -6.18
C ILE A 102 -1.85 -3.66 -5.10
N ALA A 103 -2.29 -3.42 -3.86
CA ALA A 103 -1.40 -3.16 -2.72
C ALA A 103 -0.47 -4.35 -2.42
N LEU A 104 -0.98 -5.58 -2.50
CA LEU A 104 -0.20 -6.80 -2.33
C LEU A 104 0.86 -6.97 -3.43
N ILE A 105 0.48 -6.74 -4.70
CA ILE A 105 1.42 -6.80 -5.82
C ILE A 105 2.54 -5.77 -5.62
N LEU A 106 2.19 -4.54 -5.25
CA LEU A 106 3.18 -3.53 -4.89
C LEU A 106 4.09 -4.03 -3.76
N THR A 107 3.52 -4.62 -2.71
CA THR A 107 4.29 -5.16 -1.59
C THR A 107 5.30 -6.21 -2.04
N VAL A 108 4.89 -7.15 -2.89
CA VAL A 108 5.79 -8.18 -3.45
C VAL A 108 6.91 -7.53 -4.26
N ILE A 109 6.59 -6.59 -5.13
CA ILE A 109 7.59 -5.85 -5.93
C ILE A 109 8.59 -5.13 -5.00
N CYS A 110 8.08 -4.45 -3.96
CA CYS A 110 8.90 -3.77 -2.97
C CYS A 110 9.81 -4.74 -2.18
N LEU A 111 9.30 -5.92 -1.82
CA LEU A 111 10.08 -6.96 -1.14
C LEU A 111 11.19 -7.52 -2.04
N VAL A 112 10.88 -7.79 -3.31
CA VAL A 112 11.83 -8.28 -4.32
C VAL A 112 12.92 -7.25 -4.58
N PHE A 113 12.56 -5.99 -4.82
CA PHE A 113 13.54 -4.91 -4.98
C PHE A 113 14.46 -4.78 -3.77
N ARG A 114 13.91 -4.92 -2.56
CA ARG A 114 14.71 -4.92 -1.34
C ARG A 114 15.68 -6.11 -1.29
N LEU A 115 15.23 -7.32 -1.62
CA LEU A 115 16.11 -8.49 -1.67
C LEU A 115 17.22 -8.27 -2.70
N CYS A 116 16.90 -7.85 -3.92
CA CYS A 116 17.90 -7.63 -4.97
C CYS A 116 18.91 -6.53 -4.60
N CYS A 117 18.46 -5.36 -4.12
CA CYS A 117 19.38 -4.27 -3.77
C CYS A 117 20.17 -4.58 -2.47
N ASN A 118 19.65 -5.40 -1.54
CA ASN A 118 20.39 -5.81 -0.31
C ASN A 118 21.39 -6.95 -0.58
N VAL A 119 21.04 -7.90 -1.45
CA VAL A 119 21.96 -8.97 -1.89
C VAL A 119 23.10 -8.39 -2.72
N GLY A 120 22.87 -7.36 -3.54
CA GLY A 120 23.97 -6.66 -4.25
C GLY A 120 24.94 -5.90 -3.35
N ILE A 121 24.59 -5.65 -2.07
CA ILE A 121 25.48 -5.00 -1.08
C ILE A 121 26.23 -6.03 -0.23
N LYS A 122 25.66 -7.22 0.03
CA LYS A 122 26.36 -8.33 0.73
C LYS A 122 27.09 -9.29 -0.21
N GLY A 123 26.65 -9.40 -1.45
CA GLY A 123 27.32 -10.07 -2.55
C GLY A 123 27.91 -9.01 -3.46
N GLY A 124 28.99 -8.36 -3.00
CA GLY A 124 29.92 -7.81 -3.97
C GLY A 124 30.35 -8.94 -4.89
N PRO A 125 30.45 -8.73 -6.22
CA PRO A 125 31.26 -9.65 -7.00
C PRO A 125 32.66 -9.67 -6.35
N PRO A 126 33.22 -10.85 -5.95
CA PRO A 126 34.66 -10.92 -5.92
C PRO A 126 35.12 -10.58 -7.35
N TYR A 127 36.24 -9.87 -7.49
CA TYR A 127 36.83 -9.41 -8.75
C TYR A 127 36.27 -8.08 -9.32
N LEU A 128 36.77 -6.95 -8.80
CA LEU A 128 37.67 -6.02 -9.51
C LEU A 128 37.86 -4.74 -8.66
N LYS A 129 38.90 -4.70 -7.82
CA LYS A 129 40.07 -3.82 -7.96
C LYS A 129 41.01 -4.03 -6.77
#